data_AF-A0A831JNN9-F1
#
_entry.id   AF-A0A831JNN9-F1
#
_cell.length_a   1.000
_cell.length_b   1.000
_cell.length_c   1.000
_cell.angle_alpha   90.00
_cell.angle_beta   90.00
_cell.angle_gamma   90.00
#
_symmetry.space_group_name_H-M   'P 1'
#
loop_
_entity.id
_entity.type
_entity.pdbx_description
1 polymer ?
#
loop_
_entity_poly.entity_id
_entity_poly.type
_entity_poly.pdbx_seq_one_letter_code
_entity_poly.pdbx_strand_id
1 'polypeptide(L)'
;AVYDMLATIKAKLDAGRALLYQTSRYVDIYKALDDIARERKLTPEERQEQKRYAKLADSFTPLAKGMNSEYANQNAYDCIQVHGGSGFMMEYACQRIYRDARITSIYEGTTQLQTVAAIRYVTNGSYAATLHEYEMIPCAPEFEGYMNRIKDMTRKLEACTNAVKEAQNQELLDLVSRRLYEMAAVCVMSHLLLQDATKAPDMFGKSLNVYVNYAESEVEKHFNFIRKFQAEELESYRK
;
A
#
# COMPACT_ATOMS: atom_id res chain seq x y z
N ALA A 1 -5.61 11.79 -22.48
CA ALA A 1 -4.17 11.56 -22.30
C ALA A 1 -3.64 12.30 -21.08
N VAL A 2 -3.49 13.64 -21.09
CA VAL A 2 -2.91 14.38 -19.94
C VAL A 2 -3.81 14.38 -18.69
N TYR A 3 -5.13 14.49 -18.84
CA TYR A 3 -6.05 14.49 -17.69
C TYR A 3 -5.95 13.20 -16.86
N ASP A 4 -5.69 12.07 -17.51
CA ASP A 4 -5.58 10.75 -16.86
C ASP A 4 -4.32 10.66 -15.99
N MET A 5 -3.18 11.13 -16.52
CA MET A 5 -1.93 11.24 -15.75
C MET A 5 -2.11 12.13 -14.52
N LEU A 6 -2.71 13.33 -14.69
CA LEU A 6 -2.94 14.25 -13.58
C LEU A 6 -3.87 13.65 -12.52
N ALA A 7 -4.95 12.98 -12.94
CA ALA A 7 -5.88 12.33 -12.04
C ALA A 7 -5.21 11.18 -11.27
N THR A 8 -4.43 10.34 -11.95
CA THR A 8 -3.68 9.23 -11.33
C THR A 8 -2.60 9.73 -10.37
N ILE A 9 -1.85 10.78 -10.72
CA ILE A 9 -0.88 11.42 -9.82
C ILE A 9 -1.58 11.87 -8.54
N LYS A 10 -2.70 12.59 -8.66
CA LYS A 10 -3.48 13.09 -7.51
C LYS A 10 -4.00 11.95 -6.65
N ALA A 11 -4.56 10.91 -7.27
CA ALA A 11 -5.10 9.74 -6.59
C ALA A 11 -4.03 8.97 -5.80
N LYS A 12 -2.88 8.68 -6.42
CA LYS A 12 -1.72 8.05 -5.75
C LYS A 12 -1.18 8.91 -4.61
N LEU A 13 -1.11 10.23 -4.80
CA LEU A 13 -0.66 11.17 -3.78
C LEU A 13 -1.58 11.16 -2.56
N ASP A 14 -2.90 11.24 -2.76
CA ASP A 14 -3.86 11.24 -1.65
C ASP A 14 -3.88 9.90 -0.91
N ALA A 15 -3.92 8.79 -1.66
CA ALA A 15 -3.87 7.46 -1.08
C ALA A 15 -2.56 7.21 -0.30
N GLY A 16 -1.43 7.65 -0.86
CA GLY A 16 -0.10 7.57 -0.23
C GLY A 16 0.00 8.39 1.05
N ARG A 17 -0.62 9.57 1.05
CA ARG A 17 -0.71 10.44 2.22
C ARG A 17 -1.60 9.85 3.31
N ALA A 18 -2.73 9.25 2.95
CA ALA A 18 -3.60 8.57 3.90
C ALA A 18 -2.87 7.40 4.59
N LEU A 19 -2.14 6.59 3.82
CA LEU A 19 -1.28 5.53 4.37
C LEU A 19 -0.17 6.08 5.28
N LEU A 20 0.50 7.16 4.87
CA LEU A 20 1.54 7.79 5.67
C LEU A 20 1.00 8.25 7.03
N TYR A 21 -0.07 9.05 7.05
CA TYR A 21 -0.63 9.56 8.31
C TYR A 21 -1.19 8.46 9.20
N GLN A 22 -1.79 7.42 8.63
CA GLN A 22 -2.25 6.28 9.42
C GLN A 22 -1.07 5.55 10.06
N THR A 23 0.02 5.36 9.32
CA THR A 23 1.25 4.75 9.83
C THR A 23 1.87 5.61 10.93
N SER A 24 1.97 6.92 10.74
CA SER A 24 2.45 7.87 11.76
C SER A 24 1.60 7.80 13.03
N ARG A 25 0.27 7.77 12.90
CA ARG A 25 -0.63 7.61 14.05
C ARG A 25 -0.34 6.32 14.82
N TYR A 26 -0.10 5.20 14.12
CA TYR A 26 0.28 3.95 14.79
C TYR A 26 1.58 4.09 15.56
N VAL A 27 2.59 4.74 14.96
CA VAL A 27 3.88 5.01 15.59
C VAL A 27 3.73 5.88 16.84
N ASP A 28 3.00 6.99 16.74
CA ASP A 28 2.81 7.94 17.83
C ASP A 28 2.14 7.28 19.04
N ILE A 29 1.10 6.46 18.81
CA ILE A 29 0.38 5.81 19.92
C ILE A 29 1.28 4.83 20.68
N TYR A 30 2.00 3.94 19.98
CA TYR A 30 2.85 2.97 20.70
C TYR A 30 4.06 3.65 21.36
N LYS A 31 4.63 4.69 20.73
CA LYS A 31 5.74 5.47 21.32
C LYS A 31 5.32 6.26 22.55
N ALA A 32 4.14 6.85 22.55
CA ALA A 32 3.59 7.49 23.74
C ALA A 32 3.44 6.48 24.89
N LEU A 33 2.99 5.27 24.60
CA LEU A 33 2.90 4.18 25.59
C LEU A 33 4.29 3.67 26.04
N ASP A 34 5.29 3.65 25.16
CA ASP A 34 6.69 3.39 25.53
C ASP A 34 7.21 4.42 26.53
N ASP A 35 6.94 5.71 26.29
CA ASP A 35 7.39 6.79 27.18
C ASP A 35 6.67 6.74 28.54
N ILE A 36 5.36 6.51 28.57
CA ILE A 36 4.60 6.28 29.81
C ILE A 36 5.18 5.08 30.59
N ALA A 37 5.56 4.00 29.89
CA ALA A 37 6.11 2.80 30.50
C ALA A 37 7.48 3.04 31.18
N ARG A 38 8.19 4.11 30.84
CA ARG A 38 9.44 4.53 31.51
C ARG A 38 9.18 5.18 32.86
N GLU A 39 8.02 5.81 33.05
CA GLU A 39 7.65 6.53 34.27
C GLU A 39 6.82 5.68 35.22
N ARG A 40 5.94 4.83 34.68
CA ARG A 40 5.07 3.95 35.48
C ARG A 40 4.78 2.64 34.77
N LYS A 41 4.31 1.66 35.54
CA LYS A 41 3.81 0.41 34.96
C LYS A 41 2.52 0.68 34.16
N LEU A 42 2.46 0.17 32.93
CA LEU A 42 1.24 0.19 32.12
C LEU A 42 0.15 -0.69 32.73
N THR A 43 -1.11 -0.26 32.60
CA THR A 43 -2.26 -1.11 32.89
C THR A 43 -2.33 -2.28 31.90
N PRO A 44 -3.10 -3.34 32.20
CA PRO A 44 -3.32 -4.43 31.24
C PRO A 44 -3.85 -3.95 29.88
N GLU A 45 -4.76 -2.97 29.88
CA GLU A 45 -5.38 -2.39 28.69
C GLU A 45 -4.36 -1.60 27.86
N GLU A 46 -3.59 -0.72 28.51
CA GLU A 46 -2.52 0.05 27.88
C GLU A 46 -1.44 -0.86 27.27
N ARG A 47 -1.12 -1.96 27.95
CA ARG A 47 -0.17 -2.95 27.43
C ARG A 47 -0.72 -3.67 26.20
N GLN A 48 -2.02 -3.99 26.18
CA GLN A 48 -2.65 -4.59 25.01
C GLN A 48 -2.68 -3.62 23.84
N GLU A 49 -3.01 -2.35 24.10
CA GLU A 49 -2.99 -1.27 23.12
C GLU A 49 -1.59 -1.04 22.55
N GLN A 50 -0.57 -0.96 23.40
CA GLN A 50 0.83 -0.82 23.01
C GLN A 50 1.24 -1.95 22.07
N LYS A 51 0.95 -3.20 22.42
CA LYS A 51 1.25 -4.37 21.57
C LYS A 51 0.54 -4.30 20.22
N ARG A 52 -0.72 -3.88 20.20
CA ARG A 52 -1.50 -3.73 18.96
C ARG A 52 -0.87 -2.68 18.05
N TYR A 53 -0.62 -1.49 18.57
CA TYR A 53 -0.10 -0.39 17.76
C TYR A 53 1.37 -0.56 17.37
N ALA A 54 2.19 -1.22 18.20
CA ALA A 54 3.54 -1.61 17.81
C ALA A 54 3.50 -2.58 16.61
N LYS A 55 2.64 -3.61 16.64
CA LYS A 55 2.48 -4.54 15.51
C LYS A 55 1.95 -3.85 14.25
N LEU A 56 0.99 -2.93 14.39
CA LEU A 56 0.47 -2.14 13.28
C LEU A 56 1.55 -1.24 12.69
N ALA A 57 2.32 -0.53 13.52
CA ALA A 57 3.45 0.29 13.07
C ALA A 57 4.50 -0.56 12.34
N ASP A 58 4.90 -1.70 12.90
CA ASP A 58 5.88 -2.61 12.28
C ASP A 58 5.42 -3.13 10.91
N SER A 59 4.13 -3.40 10.75
CA SER A 59 3.57 -3.90 9.48
C SER A 59 3.28 -2.79 8.48
N PHE A 60 2.89 -1.59 8.90
CA PHE A 60 2.55 -0.50 7.98
C PHE A 60 3.76 0.32 7.55
N THR A 61 4.84 0.38 8.34
CA THR A 61 6.08 1.08 7.97
C THR A 61 6.66 0.62 6.62
N PRO A 62 6.85 -0.69 6.34
CA PRO A 62 7.34 -1.14 5.04
C PRO A 62 6.31 -0.94 3.90
N LEU A 63 5.01 -0.96 4.18
CA LEU A 63 3.99 -0.56 3.20
C LEU A 63 4.16 0.90 2.81
N ALA A 64 4.21 1.80 3.80
CA ALA A 64 4.32 3.23 3.60
C ALA A 64 5.61 3.60 2.87
N LYS A 65 6.76 3.07 3.31
CA LYS A 65 8.08 3.32 2.68
C LYS A 65 8.09 2.82 1.24
N GLY A 66 7.76 1.55 1.02
CA GLY A 66 7.85 0.93 -0.30
C GLY A 66 6.88 1.54 -1.31
N MET A 67 5.58 1.66 -0.97
CA MET A 67 4.59 2.20 -1.90
C MET A 67 4.82 3.68 -2.21
N ASN A 68 5.06 4.52 -1.19
CA ASN A 68 5.18 5.95 -1.44
C ASN A 68 6.46 6.31 -2.20
N SER A 69 7.55 5.56 -2.01
CA SER A 69 8.77 5.77 -2.81
C SER A 69 8.59 5.34 -4.27
N GLU A 70 7.91 4.23 -4.54
CA GLU A 70 7.58 3.82 -5.91
C GLU A 70 6.59 4.78 -6.58
N TYR A 71 5.55 5.24 -5.87
CA TYR A 71 4.63 6.25 -6.38
C TYR A 71 5.31 7.59 -6.61
N ALA A 72 6.28 8.00 -5.78
CA ALA A 72 7.06 9.20 -6.02
C ALA A 72 7.84 9.11 -7.35
N ASN A 73 8.44 7.96 -7.64
CA ASN A 73 9.14 7.72 -8.91
C ASN A 73 8.18 7.79 -10.11
N GLN A 74 7.05 7.10 -10.02
CA GLN A 74 6.04 7.08 -11.09
C GLN A 74 5.44 8.46 -11.33
N ASN A 75 5.04 9.16 -10.27
CA ASN A 75 4.45 10.49 -10.39
C ASN A 75 5.46 11.52 -10.90
N ALA A 76 6.74 11.42 -10.51
CA ALA A 76 7.77 12.31 -11.03
C ALA A 76 8.08 12.04 -12.51
N TYR A 77 8.04 10.78 -12.94
CA TYR A 77 8.13 10.40 -14.35
C TYR A 77 6.98 11.00 -15.16
N ASP A 78 5.74 10.78 -14.72
CA ASP A 78 4.54 11.31 -15.39
C ASP A 78 4.53 12.85 -15.38
N CYS A 79 5.08 13.48 -14.35
CA CYS A 79 5.22 14.94 -14.28
C CYS A 79 6.09 15.50 -15.43
N ILE A 80 7.19 14.83 -15.79
CA ILE A 80 7.98 15.20 -16.97
C ILE A 80 7.13 15.05 -18.24
N GLN A 81 6.41 13.93 -18.38
CA GLN A 81 5.57 13.64 -19.54
C GLN A 81 4.47 14.70 -19.73
N VAL A 82 3.85 15.17 -18.65
CA VAL A 82 2.86 16.26 -18.67
C VAL A 82 3.44 17.56 -19.24
N HIS A 83 4.71 17.85 -18.97
CA HIS A 83 5.40 19.05 -19.46
C HIS A 83 6.08 18.85 -20.83
N GLY A 84 6.07 17.64 -21.39
CA GLY A 84 6.73 17.32 -22.65
C GLY A 84 8.23 17.61 -22.61
N GLY A 85 8.78 18.07 -23.74
CA GLY A 85 10.21 18.39 -23.85
C GLY A 85 10.68 19.41 -22.79
N SER A 86 9.84 20.38 -22.44
CA SER A 86 10.13 21.36 -21.38
C SER A 86 10.36 20.70 -20.02
N GLY A 87 9.66 19.60 -19.71
CA GLY A 87 9.84 18.87 -18.46
C GLY A 87 11.24 18.24 -18.29
N PHE A 88 11.93 18.02 -19.40
CA PHE A 88 13.29 17.48 -19.42
C PHE A 88 14.37 18.58 -19.31
N MET A 89 14.01 19.83 -19.58
CA MET A 89 14.92 20.96 -19.55
C MET A 89 15.28 21.35 -18.11
N MET A 90 16.53 21.77 -17.89
CA MET A 90 17.05 22.05 -16.54
C MET A 90 16.39 23.26 -15.87
N GLU A 91 15.78 24.14 -16.66
CA GLU A 91 15.02 25.31 -16.25
C GLU A 91 13.72 24.93 -15.51
N TYR A 92 13.20 23.72 -15.72
CA TYR A 92 12.00 23.21 -15.05
C TYR A 92 12.37 22.23 -13.92
N ALA A 93 11.60 22.26 -12.84
CA ALA A 93 11.87 21.43 -11.66
C ALA A 93 11.63 19.92 -11.89
N CYS A 94 10.88 19.54 -12.92
CA CYS A 94 10.43 18.16 -13.16
C CYS A 94 11.59 17.17 -13.24
N GLN A 95 12.62 17.43 -14.06
CA GLN A 95 13.79 16.55 -14.17
C GLN A 95 14.54 16.38 -12.85
N ARG A 96 14.62 17.44 -12.03
CA ARG A 96 15.28 17.37 -10.73
C ARG A 96 14.48 16.49 -9.78
N ILE A 97 13.17 16.71 -9.71
CA ILE A 97 12.26 15.89 -8.89
C ILE A 97 12.33 14.42 -9.28
N TYR A 98 12.40 14.10 -10.58
CA TYR A 98 12.56 12.72 -11.04
C TYR A 98 13.88 12.09 -10.58
N ARG A 99 15.01 12.81 -10.68
CA ARG A 99 16.31 12.34 -10.19
C ARG A 99 16.30 12.16 -8.67
N ASP A 100 15.73 13.11 -7.93
CA ASP A 100 15.66 13.08 -6.47
C ASP A 100 14.73 11.96 -5.98
N ALA A 101 13.62 11.69 -6.68
CA ALA A 101 12.71 10.60 -6.32
C ALA A 101 13.40 9.22 -6.39
N ARG A 102 14.37 9.04 -7.29
CA ARG A 102 14.99 7.73 -7.55
C ARG A 102 15.68 7.12 -6.33
N ILE A 103 16.32 7.94 -5.50
CA ILE A 103 17.04 7.44 -4.33
C ILE A 103 16.09 6.88 -3.27
N THR A 104 14.83 7.34 -3.24
CA THR A 104 13.88 7.02 -2.17
C THR A 104 13.49 5.53 -2.12
N SER A 105 13.51 4.84 -3.26
CA SER A 105 13.26 3.39 -3.34
C SER A 105 14.52 2.53 -3.18
N ILE A 106 15.69 3.17 -2.99
CA ILE A 106 16.99 2.49 -2.87
C ILE A 106 17.51 2.53 -1.43
N TYR A 107 17.63 3.73 -0.85
CA TYR A 107 18.19 3.89 0.49
C TYR A 107 17.25 3.33 1.58
N GLU A 108 17.74 3.18 2.82
CA GLU A 108 16.93 2.75 3.97
C GLU A 108 16.10 1.47 3.69
N GLY A 109 16.68 0.57 2.90
CA GLY A 109 16.06 -0.66 2.43
C GLY A 109 15.32 -0.50 1.10
N THR A 110 15.78 -1.23 0.09
CA THR A 110 15.16 -1.26 -1.25
C THR A 110 13.70 -1.71 -1.19
N THR A 111 12.94 -1.44 -2.24
CA THR A 111 11.56 -1.92 -2.40
C THR A 111 11.42 -3.44 -2.18
N GLN A 112 12.42 -4.23 -2.59
CA GLN A 112 12.45 -5.67 -2.31
C GLN A 112 12.66 -5.96 -0.82
N LEU A 113 13.55 -5.23 -0.13
CA LEU A 113 13.74 -5.38 1.31
C LEU A 113 12.48 -4.98 2.10
N GLN A 114 11.76 -3.94 1.66
CA GLN A 114 10.45 -3.59 2.26
C GLN A 114 9.42 -4.70 2.05
N THR A 115 9.43 -5.32 0.86
CA THR A 115 8.57 -6.46 0.56
C THR A 115 8.87 -7.63 1.51
N VAL A 116 10.15 -7.97 1.70
CA VAL A 116 10.58 -9.01 2.65
C VAL A 116 10.18 -8.68 4.10
N ALA A 117 10.28 -7.42 4.51
CA ALA A 117 9.85 -6.99 5.84
C ALA A 117 8.33 -7.14 6.05
N ALA A 118 7.53 -6.89 5.00
CA ALA A 118 6.08 -6.90 5.04
C ALA A 118 5.44 -8.28 4.79
N ILE A 119 6.08 -9.17 4.02
CA ILE A 119 5.45 -10.39 3.50
C ILE A 119 4.91 -11.30 4.61
N ARG A 120 5.59 -11.36 5.75
CA ARG A 120 5.13 -12.12 6.93
C ARG A 120 3.74 -11.70 7.40
N TYR A 121 3.39 -10.42 7.28
CA TYR A 121 2.09 -9.87 7.68
C TYR A 121 0.99 -10.13 6.66
N VAL A 122 1.37 -10.38 5.40
CA VAL A 122 0.46 -10.91 4.38
C VAL A 122 0.15 -12.37 4.69
N THR A 123 1.19 -13.21 4.80
CA THR A 123 1.02 -14.67 4.94
C THR A 123 0.41 -15.10 6.27
N ASN A 124 0.63 -14.35 7.35
CA ASN A 124 -0.01 -14.60 8.64
C ASN A 124 -1.42 -13.98 8.77
N GLY A 125 -1.92 -13.31 7.72
CA GLY A 125 -3.27 -12.73 7.69
C GLY A 125 -3.44 -11.41 8.47
N SER A 126 -2.37 -10.78 8.96
CA SER A 126 -2.48 -9.52 9.71
C SER A 126 -3.07 -8.38 8.86
N TYR A 127 -2.73 -8.29 7.59
CA TYR A 127 -3.35 -7.29 6.70
C TYR A 127 -4.81 -7.64 6.40
N ALA A 128 -5.15 -8.91 6.12
CA ALA A 128 -6.53 -9.32 5.89
C ALA A 128 -7.43 -9.01 7.10
N ALA A 129 -6.97 -9.32 8.32
CA ALA A 129 -7.67 -8.94 9.54
C ALA A 129 -7.88 -7.41 9.65
N THR A 130 -6.85 -6.62 9.31
CA THR A 130 -6.95 -5.15 9.32
C THR A 130 -7.95 -4.65 8.26
N LEU A 131 -7.97 -5.25 7.07
CA LEU A 131 -8.93 -4.92 6.02
C LEU A 131 -10.36 -5.22 6.47
N HIS A 132 -10.61 -6.37 7.09
CA HIS A 132 -11.92 -6.67 7.67
C HIS A 132 -12.30 -5.70 8.80
N GLU A 133 -11.36 -5.25 9.63
CA GLU A 133 -11.64 -4.16 10.59
C GLU A 133 -12.07 -2.88 9.88
N TYR A 134 -11.43 -2.52 8.75
CA TYR A 134 -11.82 -1.35 7.96
C TYR A 134 -13.16 -1.51 7.26
N GLU A 135 -13.52 -2.72 6.83
CA GLU A 135 -14.81 -3.04 6.22
C GLU A 135 -16.00 -2.86 7.16
N MET A 136 -15.75 -2.89 8.48
CA MET A 136 -16.74 -2.64 9.53
C MET A 136 -16.95 -1.15 9.81
N ILE A 137 -16.10 -0.27 9.29
CA ILE A 137 -16.24 1.18 9.43
C ILE A 137 -17.26 1.64 8.37
N PRO A 138 -18.41 2.22 8.76
CA PRO A 138 -19.42 2.68 7.80
C PRO A 138 -18.85 3.75 6.87
N CYS A 139 -19.13 3.63 5.56
CA CYS A 139 -18.87 4.67 4.58
C CYS A 139 -20.15 5.47 4.30
N ALA A 140 -20.02 6.63 3.65
CA ALA A 140 -21.19 7.38 3.18
C ALA A 140 -22.00 6.54 2.16
N PRO A 141 -23.35 6.64 2.11
CA PRO A 141 -24.19 5.82 1.25
C PRO A 141 -23.79 5.84 -0.24
N GLU A 142 -23.37 7.00 -0.74
CA GLU A 142 -22.89 7.17 -2.12
C GLU A 142 -21.60 6.39 -2.43
N PHE A 143 -20.86 5.93 -1.40
CA PHE A 143 -19.62 5.20 -1.55
C PHE A 143 -19.72 3.70 -1.25
N GLU A 144 -20.90 3.16 -0.94
CA GLU A 144 -21.10 1.73 -0.70
C GLU A 144 -20.66 0.86 -1.89
N GLY A 145 -20.82 1.36 -3.11
CA GLY A 145 -20.31 0.69 -4.32
C GLY A 145 -18.79 0.49 -4.31
N TYR A 146 -18.03 1.49 -3.82
CA TYR A 146 -16.58 1.36 -3.67
C TYR A 146 -16.21 0.39 -2.55
N MET A 147 -16.94 0.41 -1.42
CA MET A 147 -16.73 -0.56 -0.34
C MET A 147 -16.86 -2.01 -0.85
N ASN A 148 -17.88 -2.31 -1.65
CA ASN A 148 -18.06 -3.66 -2.22
C ASN A 148 -16.94 -4.07 -3.16
N ARG A 149 -16.43 -3.15 -3.97
CA ARG A 149 -15.28 -3.35 -4.86
C ARG A 149 -14.00 -3.62 -4.08
N ILE A 150 -13.74 -2.86 -3.02
CA ILE A 150 -12.57 -3.05 -2.17
C ILE A 150 -12.64 -4.40 -1.44
N LYS A 151 -13.81 -4.80 -0.93
CA LYS A 151 -14.04 -6.15 -0.38
C LYS A 151 -13.70 -7.25 -1.38
N ASP A 152 -14.05 -7.06 -2.65
CA ASP A 152 -13.68 -8.01 -3.71
C ASP A 152 -12.16 -8.12 -3.91
N MET A 153 -11.45 -6.98 -3.87
CA MET A 153 -9.99 -6.97 -3.89
C MET A 153 -9.38 -7.69 -2.68
N THR A 154 -9.92 -7.49 -1.46
CA THR A 154 -9.51 -8.22 -0.25
C THR A 154 -9.65 -9.73 -0.45
N ARG A 155 -10.79 -10.21 -0.96
CA ARG A 155 -11.00 -11.65 -1.24
C ARG A 155 -9.98 -12.21 -2.22
N LYS A 156 -9.60 -11.44 -3.25
CA LYS A 156 -8.56 -11.86 -4.22
C LYS A 156 -7.17 -11.95 -3.59
N LEU A 157 -6.83 -11.00 -2.71
CA LEU A 157 -5.60 -11.05 -1.93
C LEU A 157 -5.56 -12.31 -1.06
N GLU A 158 -6.64 -12.63 -0.36
CA GLU A 158 -6.74 -13.83 0.48
C GLU A 158 -6.63 -15.10 -0.35
N ALA A 159 -7.33 -15.18 -1.48
CA ALA A 159 -7.26 -16.33 -2.38
C ALA A 159 -5.82 -16.56 -2.92
N CYS A 160 -5.11 -15.49 -3.28
CA CYS A 160 -3.70 -15.59 -3.70
C CYS A 160 -2.79 -15.99 -2.53
N THR A 161 -2.99 -15.40 -1.35
CA THR A 161 -2.21 -15.70 -0.16
C THR A 161 -2.36 -17.16 0.25
N ASN A 162 -3.59 -17.68 0.24
CA ASN A 162 -3.89 -19.07 0.58
C ASN A 162 -3.25 -20.03 -0.45
N ALA A 163 -3.40 -19.76 -1.74
CA ALA A 163 -2.81 -20.57 -2.80
C ALA A 163 -1.28 -20.70 -2.66
N VAL A 164 -0.60 -19.59 -2.38
CA VAL A 164 0.86 -19.58 -2.20
C VAL A 164 1.27 -20.32 -0.92
N LYS A 165 0.48 -20.23 0.15
CA LYS A 165 0.73 -20.97 1.40
C LYS A 165 0.50 -22.48 1.23
N GLU A 166 -0.55 -22.86 0.53
CA GLU A 166 -0.90 -24.26 0.24
C GLU A 166 0.15 -24.96 -0.61
N ALA A 167 0.82 -24.22 -1.51
CA ALA A 167 1.92 -24.74 -2.31
C ALA A 167 3.15 -25.15 -1.47
N GLN A 168 3.27 -24.66 -0.22
CA GLN A 168 4.38 -24.96 0.69
C GLN A 168 5.78 -24.80 0.04
N ASN A 169 5.91 -23.87 -0.90
CA ASN A 169 7.12 -23.66 -1.69
C ASN A 169 7.68 -22.26 -1.41
N GLN A 170 8.86 -22.21 -0.76
CA GLN A 170 9.50 -20.94 -0.40
C GLN A 170 9.97 -20.15 -1.61
N GLU A 171 10.49 -20.80 -2.66
CA GLU A 171 10.92 -20.12 -3.89
C GLU A 171 9.74 -19.46 -4.61
N LEU A 172 8.60 -20.14 -4.64
CA LEU A 172 7.36 -19.56 -5.18
C LEU A 172 6.93 -18.34 -4.36
N LEU A 173 6.94 -18.44 -3.03
CA LEU A 173 6.61 -17.31 -2.15
C LEU A 173 7.55 -16.12 -2.40
N ASP A 174 8.86 -16.36 -2.53
CA ASP A 174 9.83 -15.31 -2.78
C ASP A 174 9.58 -14.63 -4.13
N LEU A 175 9.27 -15.41 -5.19
CA LEU A 175 8.95 -14.90 -6.52
C LEU A 175 7.70 -13.99 -6.52
N VAL A 176 6.65 -14.39 -5.82
CA VAL A 176 5.35 -13.69 -5.83
C VAL A 176 5.20 -12.69 -4.68
N SER A 177 6.15 -12.64 -3.75
CA SER A 177 6.11 -11.80 -2.54
C SER A 177 5.77 -10.35 -2.84
N ARG A 178 6.39 -9.78 -3.88
CA ARG A 178 6.16 -8.39 -4.31
C ARG A 178 4.71 -8.14 -4.74
N ARG A 179 4.10 -9.10 -5.43
CA ARG A 179 2.73 -9.01 -5.93
C ARG A 179 1.72 -9.07 -4.78
N LEU A 180 1.92 -10.01 -3.86
CA LEU A 180 1.11 -10.11 -2.64
C LEU A 180 1.23 -8.84 -1.77
N TYR A 181 2.44 -8.30 -1.65
CA TYR A 181 2.69 -7.02 -0.98
C TYR A 181 1.93 -5.86 -1.65
N GLU A 182 2.02 -5.73 -2.97
CA GLU A 182 1.35 -4.66 -3.72
C GLU A 182 -0.18 -4.78 -3.62
N MET A 183 -0.73 -6.00 -3.74
CA MET A 183 -2.15 -6.27 -3.52
C MET A 183 -2.62 -5.82 -2.12
N ALA A 184 -1.90 -6.21 -1.06
CA ALA A 184 -2.23 -5.79 0.30
C ALA A 184 -2.20 -4.27 0.46
N ALA A 185 -1.18 -3.62 -0.11
CA ALA A 185 -1.01 -2.19 0.02
C ALA A 185 -2.13 -1.40 -0.67
N VAL A 186 -2.50 -1.75 -1.91
CA VAL A 186 -3.56 -1.04 -2.62
C VAL A 186 -4.94 -1.25 -2.00
N CYS A 187 -5.21 -2.42 -1.41
CA CYS A 187 -6.43 -2.64 -0.61
C CYS A 187 -6.47 -1.72 0.62
N VAL A 188 -5.37 -1.66 1.40
CA VAL A 188 -5.26 -0.80 2.58
C VAL A 188 -5.47 0.67 2.20
N MET A 189 -4.75 1.13 1.18
CA MET A 189 -4.82 2.51 0.70
C MET A 189 -6.21 2.88 0.18
N SER A 190 -6.91 1.94 -0.48
CA SER A 190 -8.28 2.16 -0.95
C SER A 190 -9.26 2.35 0.21
N HIS A 191 -9.14 1.55 1.28
CA HIS A 191 -9.96 1.74 2.47
C HIS A 191 -9.67 3.06 3.19
N LEU A 192 -8.40 3.43 3.34
CA LEU A 192 -8.05 4.70 3.99
C LEU A 192 -8.59 5.88 3.19
N LEU A 193 -8.44 5.86 1.86
CA LEU A 193 -8.97 6.91 1.00
C LEU A 193 -10.51 6.94 0.98
N LEU A 194 -11.17 5.79 1.11
CA LEU A 194 -12.63 5.69 1.27
C LEU A 194 -13.10 6.35 2.57
N GLN A 195 -12.37 6.15 3.67
CA GLN A 195 -12.66 6.81 4.95
C GLN A 195 -12.48 8.33 4.85
N ASP A 196 -11.44 8.80 4.16
CA ASP A 196 -11.21 10.23 3.92
C ASP A 196 -12.30 10.84 3.03
N ALA A 197 -12.69 10.15 1.96
CA ALA A 197 -13.80 10.57 1.09
C ALA A 197 -15.14 10.60 1.81
N THR A 198 -15.40 9.65 2.72
CA THR A 198 -16.61 9.66 3.55
C THR A 198 -16.70 10.91 4.43
N LYS A 199 -15.57 11.42 4.93
CA LYS A 199 -15.52 12.61 5.79
C LYS A 199 -15.48 13.92 4.99
N ALA A 200 -14.82 13.91 3.84
CA ALA A 200 -14.58 15.08 3.00
C ALA A 200 -14.73 14.72 1.51
N PRO A 201 -15.96 14.49 1.03
CA PRO A 201 -16.22 14.00 -0.32
C PRO A 201 -15.75 14.97 -1.41
N ASP A 202 -15.85 16.28 -1.18
CA ASP A 202 -15.40 17.31 -2.13
C ASP A 202 -13.88 17.27 -2.36
N MET A 203 -13.11 16.83 -1.35
CA MET A 203 -11.65 16.75 -1.44
C MET A 203 -11.17 15.43 -2.03
N PHE A 204 -11.79 14.31 -1.64
CA PHE A 204 -11.25 12.97 -1.91
C PHE A 204 -12.15 12.09 -2.77
N GLY A 205 -13.41 12.43 -3.03
CA GLY A 205 -14.33 11.58 -3.80
C GLY A 205 -13.84 11.30 -5.22
N LYS A 206 -13.25 12.30 -5.89
CA LYS A 206 -12.62 12.12 -7.22
C LYS A 206 -11.40 11.21 -7.14
N SER A 207 -10.54 11.43 -6.14
CA SER A 207 -9.35 10.62 -5.92
C SER A 207 -9.70 9.17 -5.59
N LEU A 208 -10.75 8.94 -4.79
CA LEU A 208 -11.27 7.62 -4.47
C LEU A 208 -11.66 6.87 -5.73
N ASN A 209 -12.46 7.49 -6.60
CA ASN A 209 -12.88 6.87 -7.86
C ASN A 209 -11.68 6.44 -8.71
N VAL A 210 -10.75 7.36 -8.94
CA VAL A 210 -9.55 7.10 -9.75
C VAL A 210 -8.66 6.04 -9.11
N TYR A 211 -8.45 6.13 -7.80
CA TYR A 211 -7.57 5.19 -7.10
C TYR A 211 -8.15 3.78 -7.03
N VAL A 212 -9.46 3.62 -6.80
CA VAL A 212 -10.08 2.28 -6.77
C VAL A 212 -10.03 1.62 -8.15
N ASN A 213 -10.25 2.38 -9.24
CA ASN A 213 -10.07 1.84 -10.59
C ASN A 213 -8.63 1.36 -10.83
N TYR A 214 -7.65 2.16 -10.42
CA TYR A 214 -6.23 1.80 -10.49
C TYR A 214 -5.91 0.56 -9.63
N ALA A 215 -6.36 0.55 -8.38
CA ALA A 215 -6.11 -0.52 -7.42
C ALA A 215 -6.70 -1.87 -7.88
N GLU A 216 -7.92 -1.87 -8.41
CA GLU A 216 -8.53 -3.07 -8.97
C GLU A 216 -7.73 -3.63 -10.15
N SER A 217 -7.25 -2.76 -11.04
CA SER A 217 -6.41 -3.19 -12.17
C SER A 217 -5.10 -3.82 -11.69
N GLU A 218 -4.46 -3.24 -10.67
CA GLU A 218 -3.25 -3.81 -10.07
C GLU A 218 -3.54 -5.16 -9.41
N VAL A 219 -4.62 -5.27 -8.64
CA VAL A 219 -5.05 -6.52 -8.00
C VAL A 219 -5.33 -7.59 -9.04
N GLU A 220 -6.04 -7.27 -10.12
CA GLU A 220 -6.32 -8.20 -11.21
C GLU A 220 -5.04 -8.68 -11.91
N LYS A 221 -4.12 -7.76 -12.21
CA LYS A 221 -2.81 -8.10 -12.80
C LYS A 221 -2.07 -9.11 -11.94
N HIS A 222 -2.00 -8.87 -10.63
CA HIS A 222 -1.31 -9.75 -9.68
C HIS A 222 -2.05 -11.07 -9.47
N PHE A 223 -3.37 -11.03 -9.31
CA PHE A 223 -4.22 -12.19 -9.16
C PHE A 223 -4.08 -13.14 -10.34
N ASN A 224 -4.16 -12.61 -11.56
CA ASN A 224 -3.99 -13.40 -12.78
C ASN A 224 -2.61 -14.06 -12.85
N PHE A 225 -1.55 -13.34 -12.50
CA PHE A 225 -0.20 -13.93 -12.46
C PHE A 225 -0.14 -15.07 -11.45
N ILE A 226 -0.48 -14.81 -10.19
CA ILE A 226 -0.33 -15.79 -9.10
C ILE A 226 -1.19 -17.04 -9.34
N ARG A 227 -2.42 -16.87 -9.83
CA ARG A 227 -3.37 -17.99 -10.01
C ARG A 227 -3.09 -18.84 -11.25
N LYS A 228 -2.36 -18.31 -12.23
CA LYS A 228 -2.03 -19.03 -13.47
C LYS A 228 -0.61 -19.61 -13.47
N PHE A 229 0.29 -19.06 -12.66
CA PHE A 229 1.66 -19.51 -12.55
C PHE A 229 1.75 -20.95 -12.05
N GLN A 230 2.47 -21.80 -12.80
CA GLN A 230 2.74 -23.19 -12.45
C GLN A 230 4.13 -23.33 -11.82
N ALA A 231 4.29 -24.23 -10.86
CA ALA A 231 5.53 -24.33 -10.10
C ALA A 231 6.73 -24.74 -10.97
N GLU A 232 6.49 -25.48 -12.05
CA GLU A 232 7.49 -25.92 -13.03
C GLU A 232 8.10 -24.72 -13.78
N GLU A 233 7.35 -23.62 -13.93
CA GLU A 233 7.84 -22.40 -14.59
C GLU A 233 8.97 -21.72 -13.80
N LEU A 234 9.16 -22.05 -12.51
CA LEU A 234 10.28 -21.54 -11.69
C LEU A 234 11.64 -21.82 -12.32
N GLU A 235 11.80 -22.92 -13.05
CA GLU A 235 13.06 -23.25 -13.71
C GLU A 235 13.48 -22.16 -14.70
N SER A 236 12.53 -21.50 -15.36
CA SER A 236 12.80 -20.39 -16.31
C SER A 236 13.32 -19.12 -15.62
N TYR A 237 13.18 -19.00 -14.30
CA TYR A 237 13.66 -17.88 -13.50
C TYR A 237 15.02 -18.17 -12.86
N ARG A 238 15.50 -19.43 -12.92
CA ARG A 238 16.84 -19.81 -12.46
C ARG A 238 17.85 -19.45 -13.56
N LYS A 239 19.01 -18.94 -13.14
CA LYS A 239 20.15 -18.70 -14.03
C LYS A 239 21.04 -19.92 -14.09
#